data_AF-A0A2D7HDH6-F1
#
_entry.id   AF-A0A2D7HDH6-F1
#
_cell.length_a   1.000
_cell.length_b   1.000
_cell.length_c   1.000
_cell.angle_alpha   90.00
_cell.angle_beta   90.00
_cell.angle_gamma   90.00
#
_symmetry.space_group_name_H-M   'P 1'
#
loop_
_entity.id
_entity.type
_entity.pdbx_description
1 polymer ?
#
loop_
_entity_poly.entity_id
_entity_poly.type
_entity_poly.pdbx_seq_one_letter_code
_entity_poly.pdbx_strand_id
1 'polypeptide(L)'
;MSAFAGQFVPLKITTNNNPDWAQWSRKYPMTGNGIPQLYVVRADGEQIYGGAGALSGDDLPTMLLASLKRSGRAFTNQEAEFLQRTVQASELALQSGDLLKTGVVLAEIGQLGPHDNLGSFARPALKSKELYLELKKRIDSKIAAGKAELLDTNAEKPLKPLLAVYEAEAVAKLFPKWKITTSGLTRELKKQPQYTLQAEQAEAIVRARVVAASLSPRIRNRAESLYTSVIRRFPNTEADALARGELAAVVPNAKILSMQSEDMKQSTKKSLTFRTWATQNGDFKTRAKYLHQKAGKVQLMREDGKTIVVDVAILSSDDQKYISERSGKID
;
A
#
# COMPACT_ATOMS: atom_id res chain seq x y z
N MET A 1 -22.67 32.46 -19.17
CA MET A 1 -21.58 31.57 -19.67
C MET A 1 -20.56 31.17 -18.60
N SER A 2 -20.45 31.84 -17.43
CA SER A 2 -19.52 31.44 -16.36
C SER A 2 -19.78 30.04 -15.78
N ALA A 3 -21.03 29.56 -15.84
CA ALA A 3 -21.44 28.26 -15.29
C ALA A 3 -20.78 27.03 -15.94
N PHE A 4 -20.23 27.17 -17.16
CA PHE A 4 -19.62 26.07 -17.93
C PHE A 4 -18.10 26.23 -18.12
N ALA A 5 -17.51 27.27 -17.52
CA ALA A 5 -16.09 27.56 -17.67
C ALA A 5 -15.24 26.40 -17.13
N GLY A 6 -14.29 25.91 -17.94
CA GLY A 6 -13.41 24.80 -17.58
C GLY A 6 -14.06 23.40 -17.62
N GLN A 7 -15.35 23.30 -17.94
CA GLN A 7 -16.05 22.01 -18.06
C GLN A 7 -16.06 21.45 -19.49
N PHE A 8 -15.88 22.33 -20.47
CA PHE A 8 -15.76 22.01 -21.89
C PHE A 8 -14.47 22.56 -22.45
N VAL A 9 -13.86 21.82 -23.38
CA VAL A 9 -12.75 22.30 -24.21
C VAL A 9 -13.33 22.62 -25.59
N PRO A 10 -13.55 23.90 -25.94
CA PRO A 10 -14.10 24.26 -27.23
C PRO A 10 -13.06 24.00 -28.32
N LEU A 11 -13.40 23.15 -29.28
CA LEU A 11 -12.61 22.88 -30.48
C LEU A 11 -13.41 23.34 -31.70
N LYS A 12 -12.74 24.05 -32.61
CA LYS A 12 -13.32 24.51 -33.87
C LYS A 12 -12.64 23.80 -35.02
N ILE A 13 -13.42 23.13 -35.86
CA ILE A 13 -12.96 22.50 -37.10
C ILE A 13 -13.66 23.21 -38.26
N THR A 14 -12.90 23.64 -39.26
CA THR A 14 -13.45 24.21 -40.50
C THR A 14 -13.86 23.09 -41.45
N THR A 15 -15.00 23.22 -42.12
CA THR A 15 -15.54 22.16 -43.00
C THR A 15 -14.97 22.20 -44.42
N ASN A 16 -14.54 23.37 -44.90
CA ASN A 16 -14.12 23.56 -46.29
C ASN A 16 -12.69 23.04 -46.51
N ASN A 17 -12.55 22.09 -47.44
CA ASN A 17 -11.26 21.50 -47.87
C ASN A 17 -10.35 21.05 -46.70
N ASN A 18 -10.95 20.60 -45.60
CA ASN A 18 -10.22 20.20 -44.41
C ASN A 18 -10.20 18.66 -44.28
N PRO A 19 -9.04 18.00 -44.41
CA PRO A 19 -8.93 16.55 -44.21
C PRO A 19 -9.34 16.09 -42.80
N ASP A 20 -9.08 16.89 -41.77
CA ASP A 20 -9.46 16.58 -40.39
C ASP A 20 -10.99 16.56 -40.24
N TRP A 21 -11.70 17.43 -40.96
CA TRP A 21 -13.16 17.41 -41.02
C TRP A 21 -13.69 16.13 -41.64
N ALA A 22 -13.10 15.69 -42.76
CA ALA A 22 -13.50 14.46 -43.42
C ALA A 22 -13.27 13.23 -42.52
N GLN A 23 -12.17 13.20 -41.76
CA GLN A 23 -11.92 12.14 -40.78
C GLN A 23 -12.88 12.22 -39.59
N TRP A 24 -13.10 13.43 -39.05
CA TRP A 24 -13.96 13.67 -37.88
C TRP A 24 -15.42 13.29 -38.15
N SER A 25 -16.00 13.80 -39.23
CA SER A 25 -17.40 13.54 -39.61
C SER A 25 -17.67 12.06 -39.91
N ARG A 26 -16.69 11.32 -40.44
CA ARG A 26 -16.77 9.86 -40.61
C ARG A 26 -16.75 9.13 -39.28
N LYS A 27 -15.94 9.60 -38.32
CA LYS A 27 -15.81 8.99 -37.00
C LYS A 27 -17.04 9.25 -36.12
N TYR A 28 -17.63 10.43 -36.24
CA TYR A 28 -18.73 10.92 -35.41
C TYR A 28 -19.94 11.27 -36.27
N PRO A 29 -20.79 10.28 -36.61
CA PRO A 29 -22.00 10.56 -37.36
C PRO A 29 -22.97 11.40 -36.51
N MET A 30 -23.66 12.34 -37.14
CA MET A 30 -24.64 13.20 -36.46
C MET A 30 -25.94 13.31 -37.25
N THR A 31 -26.94 13.93 -36.63
CA THR A 31 -28.24 14.19 -37.27
C THR A 31 -28.26 15.56 -37.95
N GLY A 32 -28.78 15.60 -39.18
CA GLY A 32 -28.90 16.80 -40.00
C GLY A 32 -27.68 17.08 -40.88
N ASN A 33 -27.85 17.97 -41.87
CA ASN A 33 -26.82 18.28 -42.89
C ASN A 33 -26.39 19.76 -42.89
N GLY A 34 -26.94 20.58 -41.98
CA GLY A 34 -26.68 22.02 -41.91
C GLY A 34 -25.36 22.40 -41.24
N ILE A 35 -24.96 23.66 -41.37
CA ILE A 35 -23.83 24.29 -40.64
C ILE A 35 -24.42 25.43 -39.78
N PRO A 36 -23.97 25.65 -38.53
CA PRO A 36 -22.89 24.95 -37.82
C PRO A 36 -23.25 23.51 -37.44
N GLN A 37 -22.23 22.67 -37.31
CA GLN A 37 -22.35 21.31 -36.76
C GLN A 37 -21.73 21.30 -35.37
N LEU A 38 -22.51 20.86 -34.38
CA LEU A 38 -22.13 20.87 -32.98
C LEU A 38 -21.96 19.42 -32.49
N TYR A 39 -20.81 19.16 -31.88
CA TYR A 39 -20.47 17.88 -31.30
C TYR A 39 -20.10 18.08 -29.84
N VAL A 40 -20.52 17.14 -28.99
CA VAL A 40 -19.91 16.96 -27.67
C VAL A 40 -19.38 15.54 -27.60
N VAL A 41 -18.07 15.44 -27.44
CA VAL A 41 -17.34 14.18 -27.33
C VAL A 41 -16.74 14.09 -25.93
N ARG A 42 -16.99 12.99 -25.24
CA ARG A 42 -16.49 12.72 -23.89
C ARG A 42 -15.01 12.32 -23.92
N ALA A 43 -14.34 12.36 -22.77
CA ALA A 43 -12.90 12.11 -22.65
C ALA A 43 -12.42 10.72 -23.12
N ASP A 44 -13.31 9.73 -23.17
CA ASP A 44 -13.06 8.38 -23.70
C ASP A 44 -13.31 8.28 -25.22
N GLY A 45 -13.75 9.37 -25.86
CA GLY A 45 -14.07 9.41 -27.28
C GLY A 45 -15.52 9.07 -27.61
N GLU A 46 -16.40 8.84 -26.62
CA GLU A 46 -17.83 8.66 -26.90
C GLU A 46 -18.48 9.99 -27.33
N GLN A 47 -19.16 10.00 -28.47
CA GLN A 47 -20.02 11.11 -28.85
C GLN A 47 -21.29 11.08 -28.00
N ILE A 48 -21.46 12.10 -27.16
CA ILE A 48 -22.63 12.27 -26.30
C ILE A 48 -23.64 13.27 -26.86
N TYR A 49 -23.25 14.08 -27.84
CA TYR A 49 -24.14 14.92 -28.63
C TYR A 49 -23.59 15.12 -30.04
N GLY A 50 -24.48 15.16 -31.04
CA GLY A 50 -24.18 15.56 -32.41
C GLY A 50 -25.43 16.09 -33.09
N GLY A 51 -25.38 17.32 -33.61
CA GLY A 51 -26.52 17.93 -34.30
C GLY A 51 -26.11 19.09 -35.21
N ALA A 52 -26.98 19.38 -36.17
CA ALA A 52 -26.84 20.51 -37.09
C ALA A 52 -27.70 21.72 -36.67
N GLY A 53 -27.22 22.91 -37.02
CA GLY A 53 -27.92 24.18 -36.80
C GLY A 53 -27.43 24.95 -35.58
N ALA A 54 -27.74 26.24 -35.54
CA ALA A 54 -27.41 27.09 -34.40
C ALA A 54 -28.39 26.83 -33.24
N LEU A 55 -27.84 26.48 -32.06
CA LEU A 55 -28.61 26.44 -30.82
C LEU A 55 -28.81 27.88 -30.32
N SER A 56 -30.06 28.30 -30.17
CA SER A 56 -30.43 29.68 -29.85
C SER A 56 -30.98 29.77 -28.42
N GLY A 57 -30.78 30.91 -27.76
CA GLY A 57 -31.34 31.16 -26.43
C GLY A 57 -30.98 30.07 -25.40
N ASP A 58 -32.00 29.43 -24.83
CA ASP A 58 -31.88 28.45 -23.75
C ASP A 58 -31.51 27.03 -24.22
N ASP A 59 -31.55 26.75 -25.54
CA ASP A 59 -31.24 25.43 -26.09
C ASP A 59 -29.77 25.05 -25.89
N LEU A 60 -28.86 26.04 -26.03
CA LEU A 60 -27.43 25.81 -25.84
C LEU A 60 -27.10 25.46 -24.39
N PRO A 61 -27.47 26.26 -23.37
CA PRO A 61 -27.31 25.87 -21.96
C PRO A 61 -27.95 24.52 -21.62
N THR A 62 -29.14 24.23 -22.16
CA THR A 62 -29.85 22.96 -21.92
C THR A 62 -29.06 21.77 -22.47
N MET A 63 -28.57 21.87 -23.71
CA MET A 63 -27.73 20.86 -24.34
C MET A 63 -26.42 20.64 -23.58
N LEU A 64 -25.76 21.73 -23.14
CA LEU A 64 -24.52 21.65 -22.37
C LEU A 64 -24.75 20.96 -21.02
N LEU A 65 -25.82 21.31 -20.29
CA LEU A 65 -26.18 20.65 -19.03
C LEU A 65 -26.50 19.16 -19.22
N ALA A 66 -27.26 18.81 -20.26
CA ALA A 66 -27.56 17.42 -20.58
C ALA A 66 -26.28 16.62 -20.91
N SER A 67 -25.35 17.25 -21.63
CA SER A 67 -24.06 16.66 -21.96
C SER A 67 -23.18 16.47 -20.71
N LEU A 68 -23.15 17.44 -19.80
CA LEU A 68 -22.39 17.32 -18.54
C LEU A 68 -22.87 16.18 -17.65
N LYS A 69 -24.19 15.95 -17.60
CA LYS A 69 -24.74 14.79 -16.87
C LYS A 69 -24.22 13.46 -17.41
N ARG A 70 -23.83 13.40 -18.68
CA ARG A 70 -23.28 12.21 -19.36
C ARG A 70 -21.74 12.17 -19.42
N SER A 71 -21.06 13.27 -19.10
CA SER A 71 -19.59 13.36 -19.16
C SER A 71 -18.88 12.68 -18.00
N GLY A 72 -19.63 12.27 -16.97
CA GLY A 72 -19.09 11.70 -15.74
C GLY A 72 -18.47 12.75 -14.81
N ARG A 73 -17.81 12.28 -13.77
CA ARG A 73 -17.12 13.09 -12.77
C ARG A 73 -15.90 13.80 -13.36
N ALA A 74 -15.84 15.09 -13.10
CA ALA A 74 -14.63 15.88 -13.23
C ALA A 74 -13.78 15.78 -11.95
N PHE A 75 -12.46 15.72 -12.11
CA PHE A 75 -11.51 15.81 -11.03
C PHE A 75 -10.97 17.23 -10.93
N THR A 76 -10.70 17.70 -9.72
CA THR A 76 -9.86 18.88 -9.50
C THR A 76 -8.44 18.62 -10.00
N ASN A 77 -7.66 19.68 -10.24
CA ASN A 77 -6.27 19.53 -10.69
C ASN A 77 -5.44 18.65 -9.74
N GLN A 78 -5.62 18.81 -8.43
CA GLN A 78 -4.93 18.01 -7.42
C GLN A 78 -5.34 16.54 -7.47
N GLU A 79 -6.64 16.24 -7.60
CA GLU A 79 -7.12 14.86 -7.76
C GLU A 79 -6.64 14.23 -9.06
N ALA A 80 -6.59 14.99 -10.16
CA ALA A 80 -6.12 14.52 -11.45
C ALA A 80 -4.62 14.19 -11.43
N GLU A 81 -3.78 15.06 -10.87
CA GLU A 81 -2.35 14.82 -10.66
C GLU A 81 -2.11 13.60 -9.75
N PHE A 82 -2.83 13.52 -8.64
CA PHE A 82 -2.77 12.38 -7.72
C PHE A 82 -3.15 11.08 -8.43
N LEU A 83 -4.26 11.07 -9.17
CA LEU A 83 -4.73 9.89 -9.90
C LEU A 83 -3.72 9.45 -10.96
N GLN A 84 -3.21 10.39 -11.76
CA GLN A 84 -2.23 10.12 -12.80
C GLN A 84 -0.94 9.52 -12.22
N ARG A 85 -0.38 10.14 -11.18
CA ARG A 85 0.83 9.66 -10.50
C ARG A 85 0.62 8.26 -9.93
N THR A 86 -0.50 8.02 -9.28
CA THR A 86 -0.79 6.74 -8.61
C THR A 86 -0.99 5.63 -9.64
N VAL A 87 -1.75 5.89 -10.71
CA VAL A 87 -1.94 4.94 -11.82
C VAL A 87 -0.62 4.58 -12.49
N GLN A 88 0.23 5.57 -12.77
CA GLN A 88 1.54 5.33 -13.37
C GLN A 88 2.43 4.48 -12.45
N ALA A 89 2.47 4.77 -11.14
CA ALA A 89 3.25 4.01 -10.18
C ALA A 89 2.73 2.56 -10.02
N SER A 90 1.41 2.37 -10.01
CA SER A 90 0.80 1.03 -10.00
C SER A 90 1.10 0.25 -11.28
N GLU A 91 1.05 0.90 -12.45
CA GLU A 91 1.35 0.25 -13.72
C GLU A 91 2.81 -0.22 -13.78
N LEU A 92 3.77 0.62 -13.37
CA LEU A 92 5.18 0.25 -13.31
C LEU A 92 5.42 -0.94 -12.36
N ALA A 93 4.77 -0.93 -11.19
CA ALA A 93 4.87 -2.04 -10.23
C ALA A 93 4.26 -3.34 -10.80
N LEU A 94 3.15 -3.25 -11.53
CA LEU A 94 2.51 -4.41 -12.14
C LEU A 94 3.36 -4.99 -13.27
N GLN A 95 4.00 -4.13 -14.07
CA GLN A 95 4.93 -4.52 -15.13
C GLN A 95 6.17 -5.21 -14.58
N SER A 96 6.67 -4.79 -13.41
CA SER A 96 7.77 -5.46 -12.73
C SER A 96 7.37 -6.74 -11.97
N GLY A 97 6.09 -7.13 -12.02
CA GLY A 97 5.57 -8.30 -11.31
C GLY A 97 5.40 -8.11 -9.80
N ASP A 98 5.56 -6.89 -9.28
CA ASP A 98 5.41 -6.57 -7.86
C ASP A 98 3.93 -6.32 -7.54
N LEU A 99 3.18 -7.42 -7.35
CA LEU A 99 1.75 -7.37 -7.06
C LEU A 99 1.44 -6.71 -5.71
N LEU A 100 2.33 -6.84 -4.72
CA LEU A 100 2.15 -6.23 -3.41
C LEU A 100 2.21 -4.71 -3.54
N LYS A 101 3.27 -4.19 -4.17
CA LYS A 101 3.41 -2.75 -4.41
C LYS A 101 2.30 -2.21 -5.30
N THR A 102 1.92 -2.95 -6.34
CA THR A 102 0.76 -2.59 -7.17
C THR A 102 -0.48 -2.39 -6.30
N GLY A 103 -0.78 -3.35 -5.42
CA GLY A 103 -1.93 -3.29 -4.51
C GLY A 103 -1.88 -2.15 -3.51
N VAL A 104 -0.74 -1.95 -2.85
CA VAL A 104 -0.54 -0.86 -1.87
C VAL A 104 -0.72 0.51 -2.51
N VAL A 105 -0.09 0.73 -3.67
CA VAL A 105 -0.19 2.01 -4.39
C VAL A 105 -1.60 2.22 -4.94
N LEU A 106 -2.19 1.19 -5.56
CA LEU A 106 -3.52 1.30 -6.16
C LEU A 106 -4.62 1.52 -5.11
N ALA A 107 -4.45 0.98 -3.89
CA ALA A 107 -5.37 1.17 -2.79
C ALA A 107 -5.57 2.65 -2.43
N GLU A 108 -4.53 3.48 -2.58
CA GLU A 108 -4.61 4.93 -2.31
C GLU A 108 -5.67 5.63 -3.18
N ILE A 109 -5.96 5.12 -4.38
CA ILE A 109 -7.04 5.64 -5.26
C ILE A 109 -8.41 5.57 -4.59
N GLY A 110 -8.59 4.69 -3.58
CA GLY A 110 -9.84 4.56 -2.83
C GLY A 110 -10.31 5.87 -2.18
N GLN A 111 -9.40 6.81 -1.93
CA GLN A 111 -9.76 8.15 -1.44
C GLN A 111 -10.56 8.98 -2.45
N LEU A 112 -10.43 8.68 -3.74
CA LEU A 112 -11.21 9.29 -4.80
C LEU A 112 -12.54 8.58 -5.02
N GLY A 113 -12.74 7.36 -4.51
CA GLY A 113 -13.98 6.61 -4.68
C GLY A 113 -13.75 5.12 -4.96
N PRO A 114 -14.80 4.39 -5.37
CA PRO A 114 -14.70 2.96 -5.61
C PRO A 114 -13.75 2.60 -6.75
N HIS A 115 -12.82 1.66 -6.52
CA HIS A 115 -11.82 1.24 -7.53
C HIS A 115 -12.42 0.62 -8.81
N ASP A 116 -13.63 0.06 -8.71
CA ASP A 116 -14.36 -0.51 -9.85
C ASP A 116 -15.07 0.55 -10.71
N ASN A 117 -15.34 1.72 -10.13
CA ASN A 117 -16.00 2.82 -10.82
C ASN A 117 -15.74 4.17 -10.11
N LEU A 118 -14.78 4.93 -10.62
CA LEU A 118 -14.54 6.31 -10.18
C LEU A 118 -15.56 7.32 -10.73
N GLY A 119 -16.49 6.86 -11.59
CA GLY A 119 -17.50 7.70 -12.22
C GLY A 119 -16.94 8.65 -13.28
N SER A 120 -15.67 8.50 -13.68
CA SER A 120 -15.01 9.35 -14.67
C SER A 120 -14.56 8.54 -15.88
N PHE A 121 -14.62 9.16 -17.05
CA PHE A 121 -14.20 8.59 -18.33
C PHE A 121 -12.83 9.11 -18.78
N ALA A 122 -12.13 9.84 -17.92
CA ALA A 122 -10.75 10.23 -18.17
C ALA A 122 -9.85 8.99 -18.25
N ARG A 123 -8.85 9.02 -19.15
CA ARG A 123 -7.94 7.88 -19.36
C ARG A 123 -7.32 7.32 -18.06
N PRO A 124 -6.84 8.14 -17.10
CA PRO A 124 -6.31 7.61 -15.84
C PRO A 124 -7.35 6.84 -15.01
N ALA A 125 -8.61 7.29 -15.00
CA ALA A 125 -9.68 6.62 -14.26
C ALA A 125 -10.03 5.26 -14.89
N LEU A 126 -10.13 5.20 -16.22
CA LEU A 126 -10.33 3.94 -16.94
C LEU A 126 -9.16 2.98 -16.69
N LYS A 127 -7.93 3.48 -16.78
CA LYS A 127 -6.72 2.70 -16.51
C LYS A 127 -6.65 2.18 -15.06
N SER A 128 -7.08 2.97 -14.07
CA SER A 128 -7.15 2.48 -12.68
C SER A 128 -8.10 1.28 -12.53
N LYS A 129 -9.22 1.28 -13.25
CA LYS A 129 -10.18 0.16 -13.25
C LYS A 129 -9.56 -1.08 -13.90
N GLU A 130 -8.87 -0.91 -15.03
CA GLU A 130 -8.15 -2.00 -15.69
C GLU A 130 -7.09 -2.63 -14.75
N LEU A 131 -6.26 -1.80 -14.11
CA LEU A 131 -5.26 -2.24 -13.15
C LEU A 131 -5.89 -2.98 -11.96
N TYR A 132 -7.02 -2.48 -11.45
CA TYR A 132 -7.76 -3.12 -10.36
C TYR A 132 -8.24 -4.53 -10.74
N LEU A 133 -8.81 -4.70 -11.94
CA LEU A 133 -9.29 -5.99 -12.42
C LEU A 133 -8.12 -6.96 -12.69
N GLU A 134 -7.06 -6.49 -13.33
CA GLU A 134 -5.87 -7.31 -13.63
C GLU A 134 -5.14 -7.73 -12.35
N LEU A 135 -4.98 -6.81 -11.39
CA LEU A 135 -4.41 -7.14 -10.09
C LEU A 135 -5.25 -8.19 -9.37
N LYS A 136 -6.58 -8.02 -9.34
CA LYS A 136 -7.48 -9.00 -8.71
C LYS A 136 -7.28 -10.39 -9.32
N LYS A 137 -7.27 -10.49 -10.65
CA LYS A 137 -7.05 -11.75 -11.37
C LYS A 137 -5.73 -12.41 -10.98
N ARG A 138 -4.62 -11.65 -10.97
CA ARG A 138 -3.30 -12.18 -10.60
C ARG A 138 -3.21 -12.60 -9.14
N ILE A 139 -3.85 -11.86 -8.24
CA ILE A 139 -3.94 -12.19 -6.82
C ILE A 139 -4.72 -13.49 -6.63
N ASP A 140 -5.90 -13.63 -7.25
CA ASP A 140 -6.70 -14.86 -7.21
C ASP A 140 -5.88 -16.08 -7.70
N SER A 141 -5.15 -15.94 -8.81
CA SER A 141 -4.26 -16.99 -9.31
C SER A 141 -3.12 -17.33 -8.35
N LYS A 142 -2.49 -16.32 -7.74
CA LYS A 142 -1.39 -16.52 -6.77
C LYS A 142 -1.86 -17.23 -5.50
N ILE A 143 -3.09 -16.98 -5.07
CA ILE A 143 -3.73 -17.66 -3.93
C ILE A 143 -4.00 -19.14 -4.27
N ALA A 144 -4.55 -19.41 -5.45
CA ALA A 144 -4.81 -20.77 -5.90
C ALA A 144 -3.51 -21.59 -6.00
N ALA A 145 -2.46 -21.00 -6.58
CA ALA A 145 -1.14 -21.64 -6.67
C ALA A 145 -0.52 -21.90 -5.29
N GLY A 146 -0.55 -20.91 -4.39
CA GLY A 146 -0.04 -21.06 -3.03
C GLY A 146 -0.80 -22.10 -2.22
N LYS A 147 -2.12 -22.23 -2.41
CA LYS A 147 -2.92 -23.30 -1.82
C LYS A 147 -2.45 -24.68 -2.28
N ALA A 148 -2.27 -24.87 -3.58
CA ALA A 148 -1.85 -26.15 -4.13
C ALA A 148 -0.44 -26.57 -3.66
N GLU A 149 0.49 -25.61 -3.58
CA GLU A 149 1.87 -25.89 -3.15
C GLU A 149 1.95 -26.23 -1.64
N LEU A 150 1.15 -25.54 -0.80
CA LEU A 150 1.20 -25.73 0.65
C LEU A 150 0.32 -26.88 1.15
N LEU A 151 -0.92 -27.01 0.66
CA LEU A 151 -1.86 -27.99 1.18
C LEU A 151 -1.86 -29.30 0.40
N ASP A 152 -1.67 -29.25 -0.91
CA ASP A 152 -1.79 -30.45 -1.75
C ASP A 152 -0.43 -31.16 -1.91
N THR A 153 0.67 -30.39 -1.96
CA THR A 153 2.03 -30.92 -2.20
C THR A 153 2.88 -31.02 -0.94
N ASN A 154 2.49 -30.38 0.17
CA ASN A 154 3.27 -30.27 1.40
C ASN A 154 4.72 -29.79 1.18
N ALA A 155 4.88 -28.54 0.74
CA ALA A 155 6.18 -27.97 0.41
C ALA A 155 7.27 -28.15 1.49
N GLU A 156 8.43 -28.70 1.11
CA GLU A 156 9.61 -28.86 1.97
C GLU A 156 10.22 -27.52 2.40
N LYS A 157 10.11 -26.48 1.55
CA LYS A 157 10.57 -25.10 1.82
C LYS A 157 9.39 -24.14 1.76
N PRO A 158 8.57 -24.09 2.83
CA PRO A 158 7.26 -23.43 2.76
C PRO A 158 7.33 -21.90 2.80
N LEU A 159 8.48 -21.28 3.11
CA LEU A 159 8.54 -19.82 3.31
C LEU A 159 8.15 -19.03 2.05
N LYS A 160 8.65 -19.42 0.87
CA LYS A 160 8.33 -18.74 -0.39
C LYS A 160 6.83 -18.81 -0.75
N PRO A 161 6.18 -19.99 -0.78
CA PRO A 161 4.74 -20.06 -1.02
C PRO A 161 3.93 -19.40 0.10
N LEU A 162 4.38 -19.45 1.36
CA LEU A 162 3.73 -18.71 2.45
C LEU A 162 3.79 -17.19 2.20
N LEU A 163 4.96 -16.63 1.85
CA LEU A 163 5.10 -15.22 1.48
C LEU A 163 4.12 -14.85 0.36
N ALA A 164 4.00 -15.69 -0.67
CA ALA A 164 3.08 -15.44 -1.77
C ALA A 164 1.61 -15.34 -1.31
N VAL A 165 1.17 -16.24 -0.41
CA VAL A 165 -0.19 -16.23 0.16
C VAL A 165 -0.40 -15.04 1.09
N TYR A 166 0.55 -14.74 1.97
CA TYR A 166 0.43 -13.61 2.90
C TYR A 166 0.45 -12.25 2.18
N GLU A 167 1.25 -12.10 1.12
CA GLU A 167 1.20 -10.91 0.26
C GLU A 167 -0.16 -10.76 -0.39
N ALA A 168 -0.70 -11.86 -0.94
CA ALA A 168 -2.00 -11.86 -1.57
C ALA A 168 -3.12 -11.50 -0.57
N GLU A 169 -3.05 -12.01 0.66
CA GLU A 169 -3.96 -11.63 1.73
C GLU A 169 -3.83 -10.14 2.10
N ALA A 170 -2.59 -9.65 2.24
CA ALA A 170 -2.33 -8.25 2.56
C ALA A 170 -2.92 -7.32 1.49
N VAL A 171 -2.73 -7.64 0.20
CA VAL A 171 -3.34 -6.90 -0.91
C VAL A 171 -4.86 -6.99 -0.86
N ALA A 172 -5.43 -8.19 -0.71
CA ALA A 172 -6.89 -8.36 -0.71
C ALA A 172 -7.58 -7.57 0.43
N LYS A 173 -6.94 -7.45 1.59
CA LYS A 173 -7.45 -6.65 2.72
C LYS A 173 -7.54 -5.15 2.42
N LEU A 174 -6.79 -4.65 1.44
CA LEU A 174 -6.86 -3.24 1.02
C LEU A 174 -8.11 -2.94 0.17
N PHE A 175 -8.79 -3.96 -0.35
CA PHE A 175 -9.94 -3.83 -1.24
C PHE A 175 -11.19 -4.49 -0.62
N PRO A 176 -12.03 -3.75 0.12
CA PRO A 176 -13.15 -4.33 0.88
C PRO A 176 -14.17 -5.12 0.04
N LYS A 177 -14.31 -4.79 -1.25
CA LYS A 177 -15.20 -5.50 -2.19
C LYS A 177 -14.67 -6.86 -2.64
N TRP A 178 -13.40 -7.19 -2.38
CA TRP A 178 -12.85 -8.50 -2.72
C TRP A 178 -13.31 -9.51 -1.68
N LYS A 179 -13.89 -10.63 -2.13
CA LYS A 179 -14.21 -11.75 -1.25
C LYS A 179 -12.92 -12.26 -0.61
N ILE A 180 -12.87 -12.28 0.72
CA ILE A 180 -11.67 -12.61 1.50
C ILE A 180 -11.50 -14.13 1.59
N THR A 181 -11.38 -14.83 0.45
CA THR A 181 -11.05 -16.26 0.39
C THR A 181 -9.68 -16.55 1.03
N THR A 182 -8.78 -15.55 0.99
CA THR A 182 -7.43 -15.60 1.58
C THR A 182 -7.39 -15.75 3.10
N SER A 183 -8.31 -15.11 3.81
CA SER A 183 -8.33 -15.17 5.29
C SER A 183 -8.66 -16.56 5.82
N GLY A 184 -9.41 -17.36 5.06
CA GLY A 184 -9.64 -18.77 5.36
C GLY A 184 -8.34 -19.57 5.23
N LEU A 185 -7.62 -19.38 4.12
CA LEU A 185 -6.37 -20.08 3.83
C LEU A 185 -5.27 -19.76 4.85
N THR A 186 -5.03 -18.49 5.19
CA THR A 186 -3.98 -18.15 6.17
C THR A 186 -4.31 -18.65 7.59
N ARG A 187 -5.60 -18.66 7.97
CA ARG A 187 -6.04 -19.28 9.23
C ARG A 187 -5.85 -20.79 9.23
N GLU A 188 -6.12 -21.46 8.12
CA GLU A 188 -5.90 -22.90 7.96
C GLU A 188 -4.42 -23.25 8.06
N LEU A 189 -3.56 -22.51 7.35
CA LEU A 189 -2.11 -22.69 7.39
C LEU A 189 -1.53 -22.48 8.79
N LYS A 190 -2.04 -21.51 9.57
CA LYS A 190 -1.62 -21.30 10.97
C LYS A 190 -2.00 -22.43 11.92
N LYS A 191 -3.01 -23.25 11.58
CA LYS A 191 -3.41 -24.41 12.39
C LYS A 191 -2.49 -25.60 12.16
N GLN A 192 -1.74 -25.63 11.06
CA GLN A 192 -0.84 -26.72 10.74
C GLN A 192 0.50 -26.54 11.46
N PRO A 193 0.86 -27.41 12.42
CA PRO A 193 2.07 -27.24 13.23
C PRO A 193 3.36 -27.12 12.41
N GLN A 194 3.41 -27.78 11.24
CA GLN A 194 4.56 -27.75 10.33
C GLN A 194 4.84 -26.37 9.72
N TYR A 195 3.85 -25.46 9.70
CA TYR A 195 3.96 -24.14 9.06
C TYR A 195 3.93 -22.99 10.05
N THR A 196 3.64 -23.21 11.34
CA THR A 196 3.45 -22.14 12.32
C THR A 196 4.61 -21.16 12.36
N LEU A 197 5.85 -21.64 12.46
CA LEU A 197 7.04 -20.77 12.55
C LEU A 197 7.29 -19.99 11.26
N GLN A 198 7.23 -20.65 10.10
CA GLN A 198 7.46 -20.04 8.80
C GLN A 198 6.33 -19.09 8.42
N ALA A 199 5.10 -19.35 8.87
CA ALA A 199 3.96 -18.46 8.72
C ALA A 199 4.13 -17.17 9.53
N GLU A 200 4.65 -17.26 10.76
CA GLU A 200 5.02 -16.06 11.55
C GLU A 200 6.12 -15.24 10.88
N GLN A 201 7.14 -15.91 10.32
CA GLN A 201 8.21 -15.27 9.55
C GLN A 201 7.66 -14.55 8.31
N ALA A 202 6.84 -15.24 7.52
CA ALA A 202 6.22 -14.70 6.31
C ALA A 202 5.33 -13.49 6.65
N GLU A 203 4.49 -13.59 7.67
CA GLU A 203 3.63 -12.48 8.10
C GLU A 203 4.45 -11.25 8.50
N ALA A 204 5.54 -11.44 9.25
CA ALA A 204 6.39 -10.34 9.69
C ALA A 204 7.10 -9.64 8.52
N ILE A 205 7.62 -10.41 7.55
CA ILE A 205 8.21 -9.87 6.32
C ILE A 205 7.16 -9.11 5.51
N VAL A 206 5.98 -9.70 5.28
CA VAL A 206 4.94 -9.04 4.47
C VAL A 206 4.48 -7.74 5.11
N ARG A 207 4.37 -7.65 6.43
CA ARG A 207 4.09 -6.37 7.12
C ARG A 207 5.16 -5.31 6.82
N ALA A 208 6.44 -5.69 6.79
CA ALA A 208 7.53 -4.78 6.43
C ALA A 208 7.45 -4.36 4.95
N ARG A 209 7.19 -5.30 4.04
CA ARG A 209 7.03 -5.03 2.61
C ARG A 209 5.84 -4.11 2.30
N VAL A 210 4.71 -4.29 2.99
CA VAL A 210 3.52 -3.44 2.83
C VAL A 210 3.84 -1.97 3.11
N VAL A 211 4.54 -1.69 4.22
CA VAL A 211 4.89 -0.30 4.55
C VAL A 211 5.97 0.25 3.62
N ALA A 212 6.93 -0.58 3.21
CA ALA A 212 7.98 -0.21 2.26
C ALA A 212 7.42 0.15 0.88
N ALA A 213 6.31 -0.48 0.48
CA ALA A 213 5.64 -0.25 -0.79
C ALA A 213 4.80 1.04 -0.87
N SER A 214 4.53 1.71 0.26
CA SER A 214 3.68 2.91 0.29
C SER A 214 4.28 4.10 -0.48
N LEU A 215 3.45 4.96 -1.07
CA LEU A 215 3.94 6.22 -1.65
C LEU A 215 4.30 7.25 -0.57
N SER A 216 3.72 7.14 0.62
CA SER A 216 3.93 8.03 1.75
C SER A 216 5.30 7.81 2.40
N PRO A 217 6.22 8.81 2.39
CA PRO A 217 7.52 8.69 3.04
C PRO A 217 7.38 8.38 4.54
N ARG A 218 6.38 8.98 5.20
CA ARG A 218 6.11 8.74 6.64
C ARG A 218 5.80 7.27 6.93
N ILE A 219 5.08 6.59 6.03
CA ILE A 219 4.76 5.16 6.17
C ILE A 219 5.99 4.32 5.82
N ARG A 220 6.66 4.64 4.70
CA ARG A 220 7.88 3.93 4.26
C ARG A 220 9.00 3.93 5.30
N ASN A 221 9.18 5.04 6.02
CA ASN A 221 10.22 5.13 7.07
C ASN A 221 10.01 4.12 8.20
N ARG A 222 8.81 3.52 8.34
CA ARG A 222 8.58 2.44 9.31
C ARG A 222 9.16 1.11 8.86
N ALA A 223 9.48 0.93 7.58
CA ALA A 223 10.02 -0.30 7.02
C ALA A 223 11.31 -0.73 7.73
N GLU A 224 12.21 0.22 8.00
CA GLU A 224 13.47 -0.04 8.73
C GLU A 224 13.21 -0.73 10.05
N SER A 225 12.29 -0.19 10.86
CA SER A 225 11.95 -0.75 12.16
C SER A 225 11.36 -2.16 12.08
N LEU A 226 10.56 -2.44 11.04
CA LEU A 226 9.91 -3.74 10.86
C LEU A 226 10.90 -4.78 10.36
N TYR A 227 11.74 -4.48 9.37
CA TYR A 227 12.81 -5.39 8.95
C TYR A 227 13.80 -5.64 10.08
N THR A 228 14.19 -4.60 10.83
CA THR A 228 15.04 -4.75 12.03
C THR A 228 14.40 -5.70 13.04
N SER A 229 13.08 -5.63 13.22
CA SER A 229 12.36 -6.56 14.09
C SER A 229 12.36 -7.99 13.56
N VAL A 230 12.27 -8.21 12.25
CA VAL A 230 12.35 -9.55 11.63
C VAL A 230 13.74 -10.14 11.87
N ILE A 231 14.80 -9.39 11.58
CA ILE A 231 16.20 -9.79 11.76
C ILE A 231 16.49 -10.20 13.21
N ARG A 232 15.98 -9.42 14.18
CA ARG A 232 16.17 -9.71 15.62
C ARG A 232 15.36 -10.91 16.10
N ARG A 233 14.14 -11.09 15.59
CA ARG A 233 13.22 -12.15 16.07
C ARG A 233 13.56 -13.51 15.45
N PHE A 234 14.09 -13.53 14.23
CA PHE A 234 14.36 -14.77 13.49
C PHE A 234 15.81 -14.87 12.98
N PRO A 235 16.83 -14.69 13.84
CA PRO A 235 18.23 -14.64 13.39
C PRO A 235 18.68 -15.96 12.77
N ASN A 236 19.53 -15.88 11.73
CA ASN A 236 20.06 -17.03 10.97
C ASN A 236 19.00 -17.92 10.30
N THR A 237 17.83 -17.35 10.01
CA THR A 237 16.78 -18.02 9.22
C THR A 237 16.78 -17.47 7.79
N GLU A 238 16.09 -18.16 6.88
CA GLU A 238 15.83 -17.63 5.52
C GLU A 238 15.13 -16.26 5.58
N ALA A 239 14.27 -16.05 6.57
CA ALA A 239 13.59 -14.78 6.80
C ALA A 239 14.54 -13.63 7.21
N ASP A 240 15.59 -13.92 7.96
CA ASP A 240 16.65 -12.95 8.29
C ASP A 240 17.44 -12.56 7.03
N ALA A 241 17.87 -13.55 6.24
CA ALA A 241 18.56 -13.28 4.98
C ALA A 241 17.73 -12.40 4.03
N LEU A 242 16.43 -12.71 3.87
CA LEU A 242 15.51 -11.90 3.07
C LEU A 242 15.34 -10.50 3.64
N ALA A 243 15.08 -10.38 4.95
CA ALA A 243 14.88 -9.09 5.59
C ALA A 243 16.13 -8.19 5.53
N ARG A 244 17.35 -8.76 5.62
CA ARG A 244 18.61 -8.01 5.42
C ARG A 244 18.76 -7.51 4.00
N GLY A 245 18.51 -8.35 3.01
CA GLY A 245 18.58 -7.96 1.59
C GLY A 245 17.60 -6.84 1.27
N GLU A 246 16.36 -6.95 1.74
CA GLU A 246 15.32 -5.93 1.54
C GLU A 246 15.59 -4.66 2.34
N LEU A 247 16.08 -4.78 3.57
CA LEU A 247 16.48 -3.62 4.37
C LEU A 247 17.64 -2.87 3.71
N ALA A 248 18.63 -3.56 3.13
CA ALA A 248 19.74 -2.92 2.43
C ALA A 248 19.27 -2.11 1.22
N ALA A 249 18.19 -2.54 0.54
CA ALA A 249 17.60 -1.78 -0.56
C ALA A 249 16.84 -0.53 -0.10
N VAL A 250 16.25 -0.55 1.10
CA VAL A 250 15.45 0.56 1.64
C VAL A 250 16.29 1.55 2.45
N VAL A 251 17.20 1.04 3.28
CA VAL A 251 18.11 1.79 4.16
C VAL A 251 19.50 1.13 4.14
N PRO A 252 20.35 1.44 3.14
CA PRO A 252 21.65 0.79 2.97
C PRO A 252 22.58 0.92 4.19
N ASN A 253 22.45 2.02 4.94
CA ASN A 253 23.29 2.35 6.08
C ASN A 253 22.68 1.93 7.44
N ALA A 254 21.68 1.05 7.44
CA ALA A 254 21.05 0.60 8.69
C ALA A 254 22.07 -0.15 9.57
N LYS A 255 22.24 0.30 10.83
CA LYS A 255 23.23 -0.24 11.78
C LYS A 255 23.14 -1.76 11.96
N ILE A 256 21.94 -2.34 11.86
CA ILE A 256 21.76 -3.79 12.02
C ILE A 256 22.38 -4.62 10.89
N LEU A 257 22.61 -4.03 9.72
CA LEU A 257 23.24 -4.71 8.58
C LEU A 257 24.71 -5.02 8.83
N SER A 258 25.40 -4.22 9.66
CA SER A 258 26.79 -4.45 10.06
C SER A 258 26.95 -5.28 11.34
N MET A 259 25.86 -5.62 12.04
CA MET A 259 25.92 -6.45 13.25
C MET A 259 26.03 -7.94 12.90
N GLN A 260 27.03 -8.61 13.45
CA GLN A 260 27.19 -10.07 13.32
C GLN A 260 26.11 -10.81 14.12
N SER A 261 25.75 -12.02 13.68
CA SER A 261 24.69 -12.82 14.31
C SER A 261 24.96 -13.17 15.78
N GLU A 262 26.24 -13.28 16.18
CA GLU A 262 26.63 -13.53 17.57
C GLU A 262 26.39 -12.31 18.48
N ASP A 263 26.66 -11.10 17.99
CA ASP A 263 26.37 -9.85 18.72
C ASP A 263 24.86 -9.68 18.98
N MET A 264 24.02 -10.14 18.05
CA MET A 264 22.57 -10.11 18.19
C MET A 264 22.02 -11.15 19.17
N LYS A 265 22.59 -12.37 19.19
CA LYS A 265 22.26 -13.38 20.22
C LYS A 265 22.62 -12.88 21.61
N GLN A 266 23.74 -12.19 21.77
CA GLN A 266 24.18 -11.67 23.07
C GLN A 266 23.27 -10.54 23.58
N SER A 267 22.81 -9.65 22.68
CA SER A 267 21.85 -8.58 22.99
C SER A 267 20.47 -9.13 23.43
N THR A 268 19.94 -10.13 22.72
CA THR A 268 18.64 -10.75 23.03
C THR A 268 18.71 -11.66 24.27
N LYS A 269 19.80 -12.40 24.48
CA LYS A 269 19.99 -13.23 25.69
C LYS A 269 20.14 -12.37 26.95
N LYS A 270 20.75 -11.18 26.83
CA LYS A 270 20.79 -10.18 27.89
C LYS A 270 19.39 -9.60 28.20
N SER A 271 18.52 -9.35 27.22
CA SER A 271 17.17 -8.77 27.45
C SER A 271 16.13 -9.73 28.07
N LEU A 272 16.37 -11.04 28.06
CA LEU A 272 15.37 -12.02 28.44
C LEU A 272 15.45 -12.55 29.89
N THR A 273 16.47 -12.18 30.66
CA THR A 273 16.61 -12.64 32.04
C THR A 273 15.87 -11.73 33.03
N PHE A 274 15.08 -12.34 33.90
CA PHE A 274 14.47 -11.65 35.03
C PHE A 274 15.56 -11.18 35.98
N ARG A 275 15.57 -9.88 36.29
CA ARG A 275 16.41 -9.31 37.34
C ARG A 275 15.58 -8.48 38.29
N THR A 276 16.11 -8.25 39.48
CA THR A 276 15.52 -7.34 40.45
C THR A 276 15.91 -5.92 40.08
N TRP A 277 14.90 -5.08 39.93
CA TRP A 277 14.97 -3.64 39.75
C TRP A 277 14.64 -2.97 41.07
N ALA A 278 15.34 -1.90 41.40
CA ALA A 278 15.15 -1.12 42.60
C ALA A 278 15.21 0.38 42.30
N THR A 279 14.49 1.18 43.06
CA THR A 279 14.67 2.64 43.10
C THR A 279 15.91 3.02 43.93
N GLN A 280 16.41 4.25 43.75
CA GLN A 280 17.54 4.77 44.53
C GLN A 280 17.27 4.74 46.04
N ASN A 281 16.03 5.02 46.44
CA ASN A 281 15.61 5.05 47.83
C ASN A 281 15.25 3.66 48.39
N GLY A 282 15.21 2.62 47.55
CA GLY A 282 14.88 1.25 47.94
C GLY A 282 13.40 1.01 48.31
N ASP A 283 12.54 2.02 48.16
CA ASP A 283 11.09 2.00 48.41
C ASP A 283 10.32 1.14 47.39
N PHE A 284 10.91 0.88 46.23
CA PHE A 284 10.35 0.00 45.23
C PHE A 284 11.38 -1.04 44.81
N LYS A 285 10.99 -2.33 44.87
CA LYS A 285 11.73 -3.45 44.31
C LYS A 285 10.80 -4.35 43.50
N THR A 286 11.20 -4.73 42.30
CA THR A 286 10.41 -5.62 41.45
C THR A 286 11.29 -6.52 40.60
N ARG A 287 10.86 -7.76 40.40
CA ARG A 287 11.53 -8.68 39.47
C ARG A 287 10.88 -8.59 38.10
N ALA A 288 11.64 -8.19 37.10
CA ALA A 288 11.11 -7.93 35.77
C ALA A 288 12.18 -8.09 34.67
N LYS A 289 11.72 -8.33 33.45
CA LYS A 289 12.53 -8.31 32.22
C LYS A 289 12.55 -6.91 31.64
N TYR A 290 13.70 -6.49 31.14
CA TYR A 290 13.82 -5.28 30.35
C TYR A 290 13.15 -5.48 28.98
N LEU A 291 12.25 -4.58 28.58
CA LEU A 291 11.67 -4.57 27.24
C LEU A 291 12.38 -3.54 26.35
N HIS A 292 12.22 -2.25 26.64
CA HIS A 292 12.92 -1.18 25.93
C HIS A 292 12.93 0.13 26.75
N GLN A 293 13.73 1.11 26.32
CA GLN A 293 13.75 2.47 26.85
C GLN A 293 13.28 3.48 25.79
N LYS A 294 12.53 4.51 26.19
CA LYS A 294 12.17 5.66 25.35
C LYS A 294 11.85 6.88 26.21
N ALA A 295 12.37 8.03 25.80
CA ALA A 295 12.13 9.33 26.44
C ALA A 295 12.38 9.31 27.97
N GLY A 296 13.55 8.82 28.38
CA GLY A 296 13.93 8.76 29.81
C GLY A 296 13.20 7.71 30.64
N LYS A 297 12.28 6.93 30.06
CA LYS A 297 11.52 5.88 30.75
C LYS A 297 11.90 4.49 30.24
N VAL A 298 11.86 3.50 31.13
CA VAL A 298 12.07 2.10 30.81
C VAL A 298 10.76 1.31 30.96
N GLN A 299 10.47 0.45 29.97
CA GLN A 299 9.40 -0.53 30.04
C GLN A 299 9.95 -1.87 30.55
N LEU A 300 9.33 -2.40 31.59
CA LEU A 300 9.70 -3.65 32.24
C LEU A 300 8.50 -4.61 32.25
N MET A 301 8.72 -5.91 32.01
CA MET A 301 7.70 -6.95 32.12
C MET A 301 7.92 -7.78 33.38
N ARG A 302 6.98 -7.72 34.33
CA ARG A 302 7.02 -8.50 35.58
C ARG A 302 6.80 -10.00 35.32
N GLU A 303 7.03 -10.82 36.34
CA GLU A 303 6.81 -12.27 36.27
C GLU A 303 5.34 -12.64 36.00
N ASP A 304 4.39 -11.82 36.43
CA ASP A 304 2.95 -11.97 36.16
C ASP A 304 2.55 -11.56 34.74
N GLY A 305 3.51 -11.19 33.89
CA GLY A 305 3.29 -10.75 32.51
C GLY A 305 2.86 -9.28 32.38
N LYS A 306 2.63 -8.55 33.48
CA LYS A 306 2.26 -7.14 33.41
C LYS A 306 3.45 -6.27 33.04
N THR A 307 3.22 -5.33 32.13
CA THR A 307 4.21 -4.32 31.76
C THR A 307 4.06 -3.09 32.64
N ILE A 308 5.16 -2.63 33.22
CA ILE A 308 5.26 -1.41 34.01
C ILE A 308 6.23 -0.43 33.33
N VAL A 309 6.00 0.86 33.53
CA VAL A 309 6.88 1.93 33.03
C VAL A 309 7.49 2.63 34.23
N VAL A 310 8.81 2.72 34.27
CA VAL A 310 9.56 3.35 35.37
C VAL A 310 10.46 4.44 34.80
N ASP A 311 10.58 5.57 35.48
CA ASP A 311 11.54 6.60 35.10
C ASP A 311 12.96 6.11 35.37
N VAL A 312 13.88 6.31 34.42
CA VAL A 312 15.27 5.87 34.62
C VAL A 312 15.95 6.68 35.72
N ALA A 313 15.57 7.95 35.90
CA ALA A 313 16.16 8.82 36.90
C ALA A 313 15.95 8.35 38.35
N ILE A 314 14.84 7.63 38.62
CA ILE A 314 14.50 7.15 39.96
C ILE A 314 15.05 5.75 40.28
N LEU A 315 15.57 5.05 39.28
CA LEU A 315 16.16 3.71 39.44
C LEU A 315 17.52 3.77 40.13
N SER A 316 17.88 2.68 40.82
CA SER A 316 19.19 2.51 41.46
C SER A 316 20.34 2.75 40.48
N SER A 317 21.51 3.15 40.99
CA SER A 317 22.71 3.36 40.17
C SER A 317 23.06 2.13 39.33
N ASP A 318 22.88 0.93 39.90
CA ASP A 318 23.14 -0.34 39.22
C ASP A 318 22.16 -0.57 38.06
N ASP A 319 20.90 -0.20 38.23
CA ASP A 319 19.89 -0.29 37.19
C ASP A 319 20.06 0.76 36.10
N GLN A 320 20.45 1.98 36.46
CA GLN A 320 20.80 3.02 35.51
C GLN A 320 22.02 2.61 34.68
N LYS A 321 23.05 2.05 35.31
CA LYS A 321 24.23 1.50 34.63
C LYS A 321 23.84 0.38 33.67
N TYR A 322 23.04 -0.58 34.13
CA TYR A 322 22.53 -1.66 33.28
C TYR A 322 21.73 -1.16 32.07
N ILE A 323 20.93 -0.11 32.23
CA ILE A 323 20.18 0.50 31.12
C ILE A 323 21.13 1.21 30.15
N SER A 324 22.09 1.99 30.64
CA SER A 324 23.05 2.74 29.81
C SER A 324 23.98 1.85 28.99
N GLU A 325 24.40 0.70 29.54
CA GLU A 325 25.16 -0.32 28.82
C GLU A 325 24.35 -0.94 27.66
N ARG A 326 23.01 -0.85 27.69
CA ARG A 326 22.11 -1.42 26.69
C ARG A 326 21.56 -0.43 25.70
N SER A 327 21.35 0.81 26.11
CA SER A 327 20.92 1.87 25.21
C SER A 327 22.03 2.29 24.24
N GLY A 328 23.28 1.87 24.49
CA GLY A 328 24.43 2.09 23.64
C GLY A 328 24.64 3.59 23.47
N LYS A 329 25.38 4.20 24.41
CA LYS A 329 25.69 5.64 24.38
C LYS A 329 25.95 6.12 22.95
N ILE A 330 24.99 6.90 22.47
CA ILE A 330 25.21 8.00 21.57
C ILE A 330 25.75 9.09 22.50
N ASP A 331 27.08 9.24 22.53
CA ASP A 331 27.64 10.56 22.83
C ASP A 331 27.48 11.42 21.56
#